data_AF-A0A1J4X2V0-F1
#
_entry.id   AF-A0A1J4X2V0-F1
#
_cell.length_a   1.000
_cell.length_b   1.000
_cell.length_c   1.000
_cell.angle_alpha   90.00
_cell.angle_beta   90.00
_cell.angle_gamma   90.00
#
_symmetry.space_group_name_H-M   'P 1'
#
loop_
_entity.id
_entity.type
_entity.pdbx_description
1 polymer ?
#
loop_
_entity_poly.entity_id
_entity_poly.type
_entity_poly.pdbx_seq_one_letter_code
_entity_poly.pdbx_strand_id
1 'polypeptide(L)'
;MLAARTLMEQGVEVIGLSFKSYFFSTAKAKKAAEQLSIDLMEVDFSDEHLKMVKNPAHGYGKNMNPCIDCHAMMLKKAKEIMNNPPSPLCQGGSYDFVATGEVLGERPMSQNLEALKLVEKIAGLKGKLIRPLSAKLLDETDAEKSGKVNRDRLLDISGRSRARQLELVKKYGIKEYSSPAGGCLLTDPAFSEKLLKILEYWPRCQGNDIELLKNGRVFWLKNKKGEYILLVVGRDKKDNQNLEGLARSGDLMIELAEENGPTCLIRGMINHESRIMELEIPKELKMSELKLGDEKSHEEIINLALILTGYYAAKARGKKMKFNLLIK
;
A
#
# COMPACT_ATOMS: atom_id res chain seq x y z
N MET A 1 -3.47 -17.20 7.96
CA MET A 1 -4.07 -17.85 9.15
C MET A 1 -4.65 -19.23 8.86
N LEU A 2 -5.71 -19.37 8.05
CA LEU A 2 -6.34 -20.68 7.83
C LEU A 2 -5.37 -21.71 7.25
N ALA A 3 -4.59 -21.34 6.23
CA ALA A 3 -3.54 -22.20 5.68
C ALA A 3 -2.49 -22.61 6.74
N ALA A 4 -2.04 -21.67 7.56
CA ALA A 4 -1.11 -21.94 8.66
C ALA A 4 -1.70 -22.95 9.65
N ARG A 5 -2.95 -22.74 10.13
CA ARG A 5 -3.62 -23.69 11.02
C ARG A 5 -3.78 -25.08 10.40
N THR A 6 -4.17 -25.16 9.13
CA THR A 6 -4.29 -26.44 8.41
C THR A 6 -2.96 -27.21 8.36
N LEU A 7 -1.82 -26.51 8.28
CA LEU A 7 -0.50 -27.13 8.34
C LEU A 7 -0.10 -27.49 9.79
N MET A 8 -0.29 -26.58 10.73
CA MET A 8 0.03 -26.79 12.16
C MET A 8 -0.75 -27.98 12.76
N GLU A 9 -2.00 -28.22 12.36
CA GLU A 9 -2.77 -29.40 12.79
C GLU A 9 -2.06 -30.72 12.43
N GLN A 10 -1.18 -30.71 11.44
CA GLN A 10 -0.41 -31.87 10.99
C GLN A 10 0.97 -31.98 11.65
N GLY A 11 1.30 -31.08 12.59
CA GLY A 11 2.63 -31.02 13.21
C GLY A 11 3.69 -30.29 12.39
N VAL A 12 3.29 -29.58 11.32
CA VAL A 12 4.19 -28.74 10.54
C VAL A 12 4.53 -27.49 11.34
N GLU A 13 5.82 -27.22 11.51
CA GLU A 13 6.30 -25.96 12.06
C GLU A 13 6.09 -24.82 11.04
N VAL A 14 5.49 -23.71 11.47
CA VAL A 14 5.11 -22.61 10.59
C VAL A 14 5.66 -21.30 11.11
N ILE A 15 6.40 -20.60 10.25
CA ILE A 15 6.79 -19.21 10.46
C ILE A 15 6.02 -18.34 9.48
N GLY A 16 5.42 -17.27 9.98
CA GLY A 16 4.74 -16.27 9.17
C GLY A 16 5.73 -15.44 8.36
N LEU A 17 5.39 -15.17 7.11
CA LEU A 17 6.10 -14.19 6.27
C LEU A 17 5.10 -13.16 5.77
N SER A 18 5.40 -11.88 5.98
CA SER A 18 4.57 -10.78 5.50
C SER A 18 5.40 -9.67 4.89
N PHE A 19 4.84 -9.03 3.87
CA PHE A 19 5.51 -7.97 3.13
C PHE A 19 4.87 -6.61 3.43
N LYS A 20 5.69 -5.57 3.51
CA LYS A 20 5.29 -4.17 3.62
C LYS A 20 5.67 -3.43 2.35
N SER A 21 4.73 -2.65 1.79
CA SER A 21 5.01 -1.71 0.70
C SER A 21 4.45 -0.32 1.00
N TYR A 22 4.65 0.62 0.08
CA TYR A 22 3.91 1.89 0.08
C TYR A 22 2.39 1.72 -0.07
N PHE A 23 1.86 0.53 -0.37
CA PHE A 23 0.43 0.34 -0.63
C PHE A 23 -0.29 -0.57 0.38
N PHE A 24 0.45 -1.27 1.24
CA PHE A 24 -0.10 -2.13 2.28
C PHE A 24 0.91 -2.37 3.41
N SER A 25 0.40 -2.61 4.61
CA SER A 25 1.22 -2.87 5.81
C SER A 25 1.06 -4.29 6.33
N THR A 26 1.94 -4.66 7.24
CA THR A 26 2.01 -5.96 7.93
C THR A 26 1.14 -6.02 9.20
N ALA A 27 0.40 -4.94 9.54
CA ALA A 27 -0.34 -4.85 10.80
C ALA A 27 -1.36 -5.99 10.99
N LYS A 28 -2.05 -6.40 9.91
CA LYS A 28 -2.96 -7.56 9.93
C LYS A 28 -2.22 -8.88 10.14
N ALA A 29 -1.00 -9.00 9.61
CA ALA A 29 -0.17 -10.19 9.76
C ALA A 29 0.37 -10.32 11.19
N LYS A 30 0.72 -9.21 11.86
CA LYS A 30 1.14 -9.19 13.28
C LYS A 30 0.07 -9.79 14.18
N LYS A 31 -1.15 -9.23 14.11
CA LYS A 31 -2.32 -9.74 14.85
C LYS A 31 -2.58 -11.22 14.56
N ALA A 32 -2.47 -11.61 13.30
CA ALA A 32 -2.63 -13.00 12.88
C ALA A 32 -1.56 -13.93 13.47
N ALA A 33 -0.30 -13.51 13.50
CA ALA A 33 0.80 -14.29 14.07
C ALA A 33 0.67 -14.43 15.59
N GLU A 34 0.34 -13.35 16.29
CA GLU A 34 0.06 -13.34 17.73
C GLU A 34 -1.07 -14.31 18.09
N GLN A 35 -2.19 -14.27 17.37
CA GLN A 35 -3.34 -15.15 17.62
C GLN A 35 -3.03 -16.62 17.33
N LEU A 36 -2.06 -16.90 16.47
CA LEU A 36 -1.61 -18.25 16.14
C LEU A 36 -0.43 -18.72 16.98
N SER A 37 0.17 -17.83 17.76
CA SER A 37 1.41 -18.06 18.51
C SER A 37 2.54 -18.60 17.62
N ILE A 38 2.73 -17.95 16.47
CA ILE A 38 3.83 -18.25 15.53
C ILE A 38 4.73 -17.03 15.37
N ASP A 39 5.99 -17.25 15.04
CA ASP A 39 6.91 -16.18 14.66
C ASP A 39 6.48 -15.51 13.35
N LEU A 40 6.83 -14.24 13.18
CA LEU A 40 6.53 -13.46 11.99
C LEU A 40 7.77 -12.73 11.49
N MET A 41 8.15 -13.02 10.25
CA MET A 41 9.11 -12.26 9.49
C MET A 41 8.40 -11.17 8.67
N GLU A 42 8.87 -9.94 8.83
CA GLU A 42 8.41 -8.79 8.06
C GLU A 42 9.47 -8.34 7.07
N VAL A 43 9.10 -8.22 5.80
CA VAL A 43 10.01 -7.80 4.73
C VAL A 43 9.49 -6.51 4.10
N ASP A 44 10.27 -5.43 4.22
CA ASP A 44 10.01 -4.22 3.46
C ASP A 44 10.56 -4.38 2.04
N PHE A 45 9.69 -4.25 1.04
CA PHE A 45 10.05 -4.24 -0.37
C PHE A 45 9.45 -3.04 -1.11
N SER A 46 9.18 -1.95 -0.39
CA SER A 46 8.40 -0.80 -0.88
C SER A 46 8.94 -0.23 -2.20
N ASP A 47 10.25 -0.04 -2.31
CA ASP A 47 10.86 0.56 -3.51
C ASP A 47 10.84 -0.38 -4.71
N GLU A 48 11.18 -1.64 -4.52
CA GLU A 48 11.13 -2.64 -5.59
C GLU A 48 9.69 -2.85 -6.06
N HIS A 49 8.75 -2.92 -5.11
CA HIS A 49 7.33 -3.04 -5.41
C HIS A 49 6.81 -1.80 -6.16
N LEU A 50 7.22 -0.58 -5.78
CA LEU A 50 6.86 0.64 -6.52
C LEU A 50 7.38 0.61 -7.96
N LYS A 51 8.62 0.16 -8.18
CA LYS A 51 9.18 0.03 -9.53
C LYS A 51 8.35 -0.93 -10.38
N MET A 52 7.95 -2.08 -9.81
CA MET A 52 7.06 -3.04 -10.49
C MET A 52 5.68 -2.43 -10.75
N VAL A 53 5.08 -1.74 -9.77
CA VAL A 53 3.76 -1.11 -9.91
C VAL A 53 3.74 -0.07 -11.01
N LYS A 54 4.84 0.64 -11.27
CA LYS A 54 4.90 1.62 -12.38
C LYS A 54 4.86 0.97 -13.75
N ASN A 55 5.32 -0.27 -13.88
CA ASN A 55 5.41 -0.97 -15.15
C ASN A 55 5.26 -2.50 -14.95
N PRO A 56 4.04 -2.98 -14.63
CA PRO A 56 3.80 -4.40 -14.40
C PRO A 56 3.84 -5.19 -15.69
N ALA A 57 4.49 -6.36 -15.69
CA ALA A 57 4.65 -7.18 -16.89
C ALA A 57 3.33 -7.76 -17.41
N HIS A 58 2.34 -7.96 -16.52
CA HIS A 58 1.03 -8.51 -16.86
C HIS A 58 -0.09 -7.45 -16.86
N GLY A 59 0.28 -6.17 -16.82
CA GLY A 59 -0.66 -5.06 -16.80
C GLY A 59 -1.43 -4.91 -15.48
N TYR A 60 -2.43 -4.03 -15.50
CA TYR A 60 -3.32 -3.82 -14.36
C TYR A 60 -4.66 -4.55 -14.57
N GLY A 61 -5.21 -5.08 -13.48
CA GLY A 61 -6.61 -5.49 -13.41
C GLY A 61 -7.52 -4.31 -13.12
N LYS A 62 -8.51 -4.49 -12.24
CA LYS A 62 -9.34 -3.36 -11.79
C LYS A 62 -8.49 -2.31 -11.06
N ASN A 63 -8.67 -1.04 -11.41
CA ASN A 63 -7.89 0.09 -10.89
C ASN A 63 -6.39 -0.08 -11.22
N MET A 64 -5.49 0.09 -10.26
CA MET A 64 -4.05 -0.10 -10.45
C MET A 64 -3.56 -1.46 -9.92
N ASN A 65 -4.42 -2.47 -9.86
CA ASN A 65 -4.11 -3.76 -9.27
C ASN A 65 -3.17 -4.61 -10.16
N PRO A 66 -1.90 -4.87 -9.80
CA PRO A 66 -0.97 -5.71 -10.56
C PRO A 66 -0.79 -7.08 -9.88
N CYS A 67 -1.87 -7.71 -9.38
CA CYS A 67 -1.80 -8.85 -8.47
C CYS A 67 -0.94 -10.03 -8.95
N ILE A 68 -0.90 -10.32 -10.26
CA ILE A 68 -0.06 -11.41 -10.80
C ILE A 68 1.41 -11.12 -10.52
N ASP A 69 1.88 -9.93 -10.89
CA ASP A 69 3.25 -9.48 -10.67
C ASP A 69 3.57 -9.32 -9.17
N CYS A 70 2.64 -8.77 -8.37
CA CYS A 70 2.77 -8.68 -6.92
C CYS A 70 3.00 -10.06 -6.29
N HIS A 71 2.16 -11.05 -6.64
CA HIS A 71 2.24 -12.40 -6.07
C HIS A 71 3.53 -13.10 -6.50
N ALA A 72 3.90 -12.99 -7.78
CA ALA A 72 5.14 -13.55 -8.29
C ALA A 72 6.37 -12.95 -7.59
N MET A 73 6.39 -11.63 -7.38
CA MET A 73 7.48 -10.94 -6.68
C MET A 73 7.59 -11.37 -5.22
N MET A 74 6.47 -11.42 -4.48
CA MET A 74 6.45 -11.86 -3.09
C MET A 74 6.91 -13.32 -2.96
N LEU A 75 6.47 -14.20 -3.87
CA LEU A 75 6.87 -15.60 -3.86
C LEU A 75 8.33 -15.81 -4.26
N LYS A 76 8.88 -14.98 -5.15
CA LYS A 76 10.32 -15.00 -5.46
C LYS A 76 11.15 -14.65 -4.21
N LYS A 77 10.77 -13.61 -3.47
CA LYS A 77 11.42 -13.30 -2.18
C LYS A 77 11.21 -14.40 -1.14
N ALA A 78 10.02 -15.00 -1.09
CA ALA A 78 9.75 -16.13 -0.20
C ALA A 78 10.67 -17.32 -0.51
N LYS A 79 10.97 -17.59 -1.78
CA LYS A 79 11.95 -18.61 -2.20
C LYS A 79 13.37 -18.27 -1.75
N GLU A 80 13.78 -17.01 -1.88
CA GLU A 80 15.11 -16.55 -1.43
C GLU A 80 15.27 -16.77 0.08
N ILE A 81 14.24 -16.42 0.86
CA ILE A 81 14.18 -16.64 2.31
C ILE A 81 14.06 -18.13 2.67
N MET A 82 13.31 -18.90 1.88
CA MET A 82 13.20 -20.35 2.04
C MET A 82 14.57 -21.02 2.01
N ASN A 83 15.41 -20.60 1.05
CA ASN A 83 16.75 -21.15 0.85
C ASN A 83 17.80 -20.58 1.80
N ASN A 84 17.67 -19.31 2.19
CA ASN A 84 18.63 -18.60 3.03
C ASN A 84 17.89 -17.77 4.10
N PRO A 85 17.34 -18.44 5.13
CA PRO A 85 16.56 -17.77 6.15
C PRO A 85 17.45 -16.91 7.06
N PRO A 86 17.01 -15.71 7.45
CA PRO A 86 17.72 -14.91 8.43
C PRO A 86 17.71 -15.59 9.81
N SER A 87 18.88 -15.64 10.44
CA SER A 87 19.03 -16.04 11.84
C SER A 87 18.33 -15.04 12.77
N PRO A 88 17.70 -15.46 13.89
CA PRO A 88 17.70 -16.81 14.48
C PRO A 88 16.48 -17.68 14.11
N LEU A 89 15.63 -17.25 13.18
CA LEU A 89 14.31 -17.87 12.93
C LEU A 89 14.39 -19.29 12.36
N CYS A 90 15.50 -19.68 11.73
CA CYS A 90 15.71 -21.04 11.26
C CYS A 90 17.14 -21.50 11.60
N GLN A 91 17.24 -22.43 12.54
CA GLN A 91 18.54 -23.01 12.95
C GLN A 91 19.06 -24.04 11.94
N GLY A 92 18.16 -24.65 11.15
CA GLY A 92 18.49 -25.71 10.18
C GLY A 92 19.01 -25.21 8.82
N GLY A 93 19.15 -23.90 8.63
CA GLY A 93 19.72 -23.29 7.43
C GLY A 93 18.81 -23.20 6.21
N SER A 94 17.63 -23.85 6.18
CA SER A 94 16.60 -23.67 5.12
C SER A 94 15.22 -24.17 5.57
N TYR A 95 14.17 -23.72 4.87
CA TYR A 95 12.79 -24.21 5.03
C TYR A 95 12.44 -25.21 3.92
N ASP A 96 11.54 -26.16 4.21
CA ASP A 96 11.17 -27.23 3.25
C ASP A 96 10.33 -26.76 2.06
N PHE A 97 9.44 -25.79 2.27
CA PHE A 97 8.50 -25.28 1.27
C PHE A 97 7.94 -23.91 1.65
N VAL A 98 7.33 -23.23 0.67
CA VAL A 98 6.53 -22.02 0.86
C VAL A 98 5.05 -22.39 0.87
N ALA A 99 4.26 -21.75 1.74
CA ALA A 99 2.81 -21.93 1.78
C ALA A 99 2.06 -20.61 1.55
N THR A 100 0.97 -20.63 0.77
CA THR A 100 0.05 -19.49 0.66
C THR A 100 -1.37 -19.86 1.08
N GLY A 101 -2.15 -18.84 1.46
CA GLY A 101 -3.59 -18.98 1.71
C GLY A 101 -4.44 -18.81 0.45
N GLU A 102 -3.87 -18.98 -0.74
CA GLU A 102 -4.61 -18.82 -1.99
C GLU A 102 -5.64 -19.95 -2.17
N VAL A 103 -6.82 -19.59 -2.66
CA VAL A 103 -7.92 -20.52 -2.95
C VAL A 103 -8.22 -20.48 -4.45
N LEU A 104 -8.23 -21.64 -5.09
CA LEU A 104 -8.49 -21.77 -6.53
C LEU A 104 -9.85 -21.14 -6.90
N GLY A 105 -9.84 -20.18 -7.82
CA GLY A 105 -11.04 -19.49 -8.32
C GLY A 105 -11.63 -18.43 -7.37
N GLU A 106 -10.99 -18.12 -6.24
CA GLU A 106 -11.52 -17.13 -5.29
C GLU A 106 -11.37 -15.69 -5.82
N ARG A 107 -10.30 -15.39 -6.56
CA ARG A 107 -10.05 -14.11 -7.22
C ARG A 107 -9.91 -14.28 -8.74
N PRO A 108 -10.71 -13.55 -9.55
CA PRO A 108 -10.68 -13.68 -11.01
C PRO A 108 -9.30 -13.45 -11.63
N MET A 109 -8.56 -12.41 -11.19
CA MET A 109 -7.29 -12.02 -11.80
C MET A 109 -6.12 -12.93 -11.40
N SER A 110 -6.02 -13.28 -10.12
CA SER A 110 -4.76 -13.81 -9.56
C SER A 110 -4.86 -15.23 -9.02
N GLN A 111 -6.06 -15.80 -8.94
CA GLN A 111 -6.28 -17.13 -8.34
C GLN A 111 -7.06 -18.07 -9.27
N ASN A 112 -7.22 -17.76 -10.55
CA ASN A 112 -7.60 -18.77 -11.54
C ASN A 112 -6.42 -19.76 -11.77
N LEU A 113 -6.70 -20.93 -12.35
CA LEU A 113 -5.70 -21.99 -12.49
C LEU A 113 -4.46 -21.54 -13.28
N GLU A 114 -4.64 -20.79 -14.36
CA GLU A 114 -3.56 -20.30 -15.21
C GLU A 114 -2.68 -19.29 -14.46
N ALA A 115 -3.29 -18.36 -13.74
CA ALA A 115 -2.59 -17.38 -12.91
C ALA A 115 -1.79 -18.05 -11.79
N LEU A 116 -2.35 -19.04 -11.10
CA LEU A 116 -1.63 -19.78 -10.04
C LEU A 116 -0.40 -20.51 -10.59
N LYS A 117 -0.53 -21.16 -11.76
CA LYS A 117 0.58 -21.85 -12.44
C LYS A 117 1.63 -20.86 -12.96
N LEU A 118 1.19 -19.74 -13.53
CA LEU A 118 2.08 -18.69 -14.03
C LEU A 118 2.91 -18.06 -12.92
N VAL A 119 2.25 -17.66 -11.82
CA VAL A 119 2.90 -17.08 -10.64
C VAL A 119 3.92 -18.04 -10.03
N GLU A 120 3.55 -19.32 -9.89
CA GLU A 120 4.47 -20.36 -9.41
C GLU A 120 5.69 -20.54 -10.33
N LYS A 121 5.46 -20.53 -11.64
CA LYS A 121 6.53 -20.62 -12.65
C LYS A 121 7.48 -19.43 -12.57
N ILE A 122 6.96 -18.20 -12.51
CA ILE A 122 7.76 -16.97 -12.43
C ILE A 122 8.60 -16.95 -11.14
N ALA A 123 8.00 -17.36 -10.01
CA ALA A 123 8.70 -17.46 -8.73
C ALA A 123 9.72 -18.62 -8.69
N GLY A 124 9.63 -19.57 -9.62
CA GLY A 124 10.48 -20.75 -9.66
C GLY A 124 10.27 -21.67 -8.46
N LEU A 125 9.02 -21.81 -8.00
CA LEU A 125 8.62 -22.59 -6.83
C LEU A 125 7.87 -23.89 -7.18
N LYS A 126 7.97 -24.37 -8.42
CA LYS A 126 7.32 -25.63 -8.84
C LYS A 126 7.68 -26.76 -7.88
N GLY A 127 6.67 -27.39 -7.30
CA GLY A 127 6.82 -28.48 -6.33
C GLY A 127 7.18 -28.03 -4.90
N LYS A 128 7.48 -26.75 -4.68
CA LYS A 128 7.84 -26.15 -3.38
C LYS A 128 6.79 -25.15 -2.86
N LEU A 129 5.69 -24.92 -3.58
CA LEU A 129 4.62 -24.01 -3.17
C LEU A 129 3.34 -24.79 -2.86
N ILE A 130 3.01 -24.91 -1.58
CA ILE A 130 1.77 -25.54 -1.14
C ILE A 130 0.66 -24.51 -0.95
N ARG A 131 -0.57 -24.87 -1.32
CA ARG A 131 -1.78 -24.05 -1.14
C ARG A 131 -2.80 -24.82 -0.30
N PRO A 132 -2.64 -24.89 1.04
CA PRO A 132 -3.34 -25.87 1.88
C PRO A 132 -4.88 -25.83 1.77
N LEU A 133 -5.45 -24.68 1.40
CA LEU A 133 -6.89 -24.49 1.29
C LEU A 133 -7.48 -25.08 -0.01
N SER A 134 -6.68 -25.25 -1.06
CA SER A 134 -7.13 -25.78 -2.36
C SER A 134 -6.20 -26.86 -2.92
N ALA A 135 -5.35 -27.46 -2.08
CA ALA A 135 -4.29 -28.37 -2.51
C ALA A 135 -4.83 -29.61 -3.23
N LYS A 136 -5.99 -30.13 -2.80
CA LYS A 136 -6.63 -31.31 -3.43
C LYS A 136 -7.08 -31.08 -4.87
N LEU A 137 -7.14 -29.82 -5.30
CA LEU A 137 -7.55 -29.40 -6.65
C LEU A 137 -6.35 -29.02 -7.54
N LEU A 138 -5.13 -29.13 -7.01
CA LEU A 138 -3.89 -28.75 -7.66
C LEU A 138 -2.91 -29.92 -7.67
N ASP A 139 -1.87 -29.79 -8.50
CA ASP A 139 -0.79 -30.78 -8.60
C ASP A 139 -0.07 -30.92 -7.25
N GLU A 140 0.32 -32.15 -6.91
CA GLU A 140 1.03 -32.44 -5.65
C GLU A 140 2.43 -31.81 -5.60
N THR A 141 2.73 -31.21 -4.45
CA THR A 141 4.06 -30.71 -4.10
C THR A 141 5.01 -31.84 -3.65
N ASP A 142 6.30 -31.54 -3.58
CA ASP A 142 7.30 -32.48 -3.06
C ASP A 142 7.05 -32.83 -1.59
N ALA A 143 6.55 -31.86 -0.81
CA ALA A 143 6.22 -32.05 0.60
C ALA A 143 5.03 -33.03 0.77
N GLU A 144 4.07 -32.99 -0.15
CA GLU A 144 2.96 -33.95 -0.18
C GLU A 144 3.46 -35.35 -0.60
N LYS A 145 4.21 -35.44 -1.70
CA LYS A 145 4.73 -36.72 -2.22
C LYS A 145 5.66 -37.46 -1.25
N SER A 146 6.45 -36.71 -0.49
CA SER A 146 7.39 -37.27 0.50
C SER A 146 6.73 -37.60 1.84
N GLY A 147 5.44 -37.28 2.02
CA GLY A 147 4.72 -37.50 3.28
C GLY A 147 5.03 -36.49 4.39
N LYS A 148 5.85 -35.45 4.14
CA LYS A 148 6.08 -34.33 5.07
C LYS A 148 4.78 -33.56 5.36
N VAL A 149 3.87 -33.52 4.40
CA VAL A 149 2.51 -33.01 4.55
C VAL A 149 1.54 -34.07 4.06
N ASN A 150 0.55 -34.42 4.88
CA ASN A 150 -0.46 -35.39 4.50
C ASN A 150 -1.55 -34.71 3.64
N ARG A 151 -1.58 -35.03 2.34
CA ARG A 151 -2.53 -34.48 1.36
C ARG A 151 -3.99 -34.71 1.73
N ASP A 152 -4.32 -35.83 2.36
CA ASP A 152 -5.71 -36.14 2.76
C ASP A 152 -6.23 -35.18 3.83
N ARG A 153 -5.32 -34.59 4.61
CA ARG A 153 -5.62 -33.58 5.64
C ARG A 153 -5.61 -32.14 5.10
N LEU A 154 -5.32 -31.95 3.81
CA LEU A 154 -5.49 -30.68 3.11
C LEU A 154 -6.91 -30.53 2.55
N LEU A 155 -7.21 -29.37 1.98
CA LEU A 155 -8.55 -29.00 1.58
C LEU A 155 -8.70 -28.83 0.06
N ASP A 156 -9.96 -28.82 -0.36
CA ASP A 156 -10.47 -28.70 -1.73
C ASP A 156 -11.39 -27.46 -1.86
N ILE A 157 -11.08 -26.37 -1.16
CA ILE A 157 -11.86 -25.14 -1.28
C ILE A 157 -11.60 -24.53 -2.65
N SER A 158 -12.68 -24.17 -3.35
CA SER A 158 -12.61 -23.41 -4.60
C SER A 158 -13.80 -22.48 -4.79
N GLY A 159 -13.63 -21.54 -5.71
CA GLY A 159 -14.63 -20.57 -6.09
C GLY A 159 -14.67 -19.37 -5.15
N ARG A 160 -15.69 -18.52 -5.34
CA ARG A 160 -15.78 -17.21 -4.68
C ARG A 160 -16.47 -17.22 -3.31
N SER A 161 -17.09 -18.34 -2.95
CA SER A 161 -17.80 -18.48 -1.68
C SER A 161 -16.82 -18.60 -0.52
N ARG A 162 -17.11 -17.90 0.57
CA ARG A 162 -16.28 -17.88 1.79
C ARG A 162 -16.84 -18.75 2.91
N ALA A 163 -17.94 -19.47 2.67
CA ALA A 163 -18.65 -20.26 3.68
C ALA A 163 -17.72 -21.27 4.38
N ARG A 164 -17.00 -22.08 3.60
CA ARG A 164 -16.06 -23.08 4.15
C ARG A 164 -14.90 -22.46 4.92
N GLN A 165 -14.41 -21.29 4.49
CA GLN A 165 -13.37 -20.58 5.25
C GLN A 165 -13.93 -20.07 6.59
N LEU A 166 -15.16 -19.57 6.62
CA LEU A 166 -15.83 -19.15 7.86
C LEU A 166 -16.10 -20.32 8.81
N GLU A 167 -16.40 -21.51 8.29
CA GLU A 167 -16.47 -22.74 9.09
C GLU A 167 -15.12 -23.06 9.73
N LEU A 168 -14.01 -22.94 8.99
CA LEU A 168 -12.67 -23.12 9.54
C LEU A 168 -12.31 -22.07 10.59
N VAL A 169 -12.74 -20.82 10.40
CA VAL A 169 -12.57 -19.76 11.40
C VAL A 169 -13.22 -20.18 12.73
N LYS A 170 -14.44 -20.70 12.68
CA LYS A 170 -15.15 -21.24 13.85
C LYS A 170 -14.43 -22.46 14.43
N LYS A 171 -14.06 -23.44 13.59
CA LYS A 171 -13.34 -24.66 13.98
C LYS A 171 -12.05 -24.33 14.76
N TYR A 172 -11.29 -23.35 14.27
CA TYR A 172 -10.00 -22.97 14.86
C TYR A 172 -10.11 -21.93 15.98
N GLY A 173 -11.33 -21.48 16.35
CA GLY A 173 -11.52 -20.45 17.37
C GLY A 173 -10.85 -19.11 17.02
N ILE A 174 -10.76 -18.76 15.73
CA ILE A 174 -10.12 -17.52 15.28
C ILE A 174 -11.02 -16.33 15.62
N LYS A 175 -10.55 -15.45 16.49
CA LYS A 175 -11.30 -14.29 17.00
C LYS A 175 -11.35 -13.14 15.99
N GLU A 176 -10.19 -12.77 15.44
CA GLU A 176 -10.08 -11.68 14.46
C GLU A 176 -9.74 -12.25 13.07
N TYR A 177 -10.78 -12.50 12.26
CA TYR A 177 -10.60 -12.91 10.87
C TYR A 177 -10.76 -11.73 9.91
N SER A 178 -9.64 -11.25 9.37
CA SER A 178 -9.67 -10.23 8.32
C SER A 178 -10.24 -10.80 7.01
N SER A 179 -11.21 -10.11 6.42
CA SER A 179 -11.74 -10.48 5.11
C SER A 179 -10.63 -10.50 4.05
N PRO A 180 -10.64 -11.47 3.10
CA PRO A 180 -9.66 -11.49 2.01
C PRO A 180 -9.72 -10.24 1.11
N ALA A 181 -10.89 -9.59 1.00
CA ALA A 181 -11.08 -8.39 0.19
C ALA A 181 -10.63 -7.13 0.95
N GLY A 182 -9.90 -6.25 0.24
CA GLY A 182 -9.48 -4.94 0.77
C GLY A 182 -8.22 -5.00 1.64
N GLY A 183 -7.29 -4.09 1.38
CA GLY A 183 -6.05 -3.96 2.16
C GLY A 183 -4.88 -3.38 1.37
N CYS A 184 -4.91 -3.49 0.04
CA CYS A 184 -3.96 -2.82 -0.84
C CYS A 184 -4.58 -1.55 -1.41
N LEU A 185 -3.92 -0.40 -1.22
CA LEU A 185 -4.35 0.89 -1.74
C LEU A 185 -4.48 0.91 -3.28
N LEU A 186 -3.80 0.02 -3.99
CA LEU A 186 -3.93 -0.12 -5.46
C LEU A 186 -5.30 -0.64 -5.91
N THR A 187 -6.09 -1.18 -4.97
CA THR A 187 -7.47 -1.61 -5.22
C THR A 187 -8.49 -0.53 -4.84
N ASP A 188 -8.07 0.52 -4.14
CA ASP A 188 -8.92 1.65 -3.78
C ASP A 188 -9.07 2.59 -4.99
N PRO A 189 -10.29 2.86 -5.49
CA PRO A 189 -10.49 3.71 -6.67
C PRO A 189 -9.92 5.12 -6.49
N ALA A 190 -10.18 5.76 -5.35
CA ALA A 190 -9.78 7.14 -5.11
C ALA A 190 -8.25 7.28 -5.03
N PHE A 191 -7.57 6.35 -4.37
CA PHE A 191 -6.11 6.32 -4.33
C PHE A 191 -5.50 5.97 -5.68
N SER A 192 -6.12 5.06 -6.42
CA SER A 192 -5.66 4.68 -7.76
C SER A 192 -5.72 5.85 -8.73
N GLU A 193 -6.75 6.68 -8.68
CA GLU A 193 -6.82 7.93 -9.46
C GLU A 193 -5.70 8.90 -9.12
N LYS A 194 -5.38 9.06 -7.82
CA LYS A 194 -4.24 9.89 -7.39
C LYS A 194 -2.91 9.33 -7.91
N LEU A 195 -2.75 8.01 -7.87
CA LEU A 195 -1.54 7.33 -8.31
C LEU A 195 -1.35 7.44 -9.83
N LEU A 196 -2.42 7.27 -10.62
CA LEU A 196 -2.38 7.50 -12.07
C LEU A 196 -1.91 8.92 -12.39
N LYS A 197 -2.48 9.92 -11.72
CA LYS A 197 -2.11 11.34 -11.91
C LYS A 197 -0.65 11.61 -11.57
N ILE A 198 -0.13 11.10 -10.44
CA ILE A 198 1.28 11.35 -10.11
C ILE A 198 2.23 10.67 -11.10
N LEU A 199 1.86 9.50 -11.64
CA LEU A 199 2.70 8.81 -12.63
C LEU A 199 2.65 9.49 -14.00
N GLU A 200 1.53 10.10 -14.36
CA GLU A 200 1.39 10.94 -15.55
C GLU A 200 2.23 12.22 -15.42
N TYR A 201 2.09 12.92 -14.29
CA TYR A 201 2.71 14.24 -14.10
C TYR A 201 4.18 14.12 -13.72
N TRP A 202 4.52 13.21 -12.82
CA TRP A 202 5.87 12.93 -12.32
C TRP A 202 6.22 11.44 -12.49
N PRO A 203 6.56 10.96 -13.70
CA PRO A 203 6.91 9.56 -13.93
C PRO A 203 8.08 9.06 -13.04
N ARG A 204 8.97 9.98 -12.67
CA ARG A 204 10.13 9.73 -11.79
C ARG A 204 9.85 9.91 -10.29
N CYS A 205 8.58 9.95 -9.88
CA CYS A 205 8.20 10.06 -8.46
C CYS A 205 8.84 8.97 -7.59
N GLN A 206 9.13 9.28 -6.34
CA GLN A 206 9.76 8.39 -5.38
C GLN A 206 8.75 7.98 -4.30
N GLY A 207 9.14 7.03 -3.44
CA GLY A 207 8.30 6.54 -2.35
C GLY A 207 7.73 7.64 -1.45
N ASN A 208 8.55 8.63 -1.10
CA ASN A 208 8.11 9.78 -0.30
C ASN A 208 7.00 10.59 -1.01
N ASP A 209 7.01 10.69 -2.34
CA ASP A 209 5.93 11.33 -3.10
C ASP A 209 4.63 10.49 -3.05
N ILE A 210 4.73 9.16 -3.05
CA ILE A 210 3.58 8.26 -2.89
C ILE A 210 2.99 8.36 -1.48
N GLU A 211 3.83 8.50 -0.46
CA GLU A 211 3.39 8.71 0.93
C GLU A 211 2.61 10.03 1.08
N LEU A 212 3.02 11.11 0.41
CA LEU A 212 2.27 12.37 0.42
C LEU A 212 0.82 12.18 -0.05
N LEU A 213 0.56 11.33 -1.05
CA LEU A 213 -0.80 11.12 -1.59
C LEU A 213 -1.80 10.54 -0.58
N LYS A 214 -1.29 9.88 0.47
CA LYS A 214 -2.10 9.26 1.54
C LYS A 214 -2.55 10.27 2.58
N ASN A 215 -1.82 11.38 2.69
CA ASN A 215 -1.98 12.38 3.75
C ASN A 215 -2.64 13.61 3.13
N GLY A 216 -3.73 14.10 3.72
CA GLY A 216 -4.35 15.34 3.28
C GLY A 216 -5.14 15.29 1.97
N ARG A 217 -5.47 16.50 1.51
CA ARG A 217 -6.18 16.83 0.28
C ARG A 217 -5.15 17.18 -0.78
N VAL A 218 -5.15 16.43 -1.87
CA VAL A 218 -4.15 16.53 -2.94
C VAL A 218 -4.69 17.40 -4.06
N PHE A 219 -3.91 18.41 -4.45
CA PHE A 219 -4.16 19.27 -5.59
C PHE A 219 -2.93 19.29 -6.50
N TRP A 220 -3.18 19.41 -7.79
CA TRP A 220 -2.16 19.59 -8.81
C TRP A 220 -2.34 20.96 -9.44
N LEU A 221 -1.23 21.68 -9.56
CA LEU A 221 -1.15 22.97 -10.23
C LEU A 221 -0.10 22.89 -11.33
N LYS A 222 -0.17 23.78 -12.32
CA LYS A 222 0.79 23.86 -13.42
C LYS A 222 1.47 25.22 -13.38
N ASN A 223 2.80 25.26 -13.43
CA ASN A 223 3.53 26.52 -13.48
C ASN A 223 3.60 27.08 -14.92
N LYS A 224 4.11 28.30 -15.11
CA LYS A 224 4.29 28.93 -16.45
C LYS A 224 5.26 28.20 -17.38
N LYS A 225 6.08 27.27 -16.88
CA LYS A 225 6.94 26.40 -17.70
C LYS A 225 6.23 25.10 -18.10
N GLY A 226 5.01 24.93 -17.61
CA GLY A 226 4.18 23.76 -17.81
C GLY A 226 4.50 22.57 -16.93
N GLU A 227 5.31 22.77 -15.88
CA GLU A 227 5.64 21.72 -14.92
C GLU A 227 4.53 21.61 -13.86
N TYR A 228 4.22 20.37 -13.48
CA TYR A 228 3.23 20.09 -12.45
C TYR A 228 3.81 20.24 -11.04
N ILE A 229 3.05 20.88 -10.17
CA ILE A 229 3.37 21.19 -8.77
C ILE A 229 2.34 20.49 -7.88
N LEU A 230 2.84 19.76 -6.89
CA LEU A 230 2.01 19.03 -5.94
C LEU A 230 1.73 19.91 -4.72
N LEU A 231 0.44 20.05 -4.39
CA LEU A 231 -0.02 20.74 -3.19
C LEU A 231 -0.82 19.77 -2.33
N VAL A 232 -0.47 19.66 -1.05
CA VAL A 232 -1.14 18.77 -0.11
C VAL A 232 -1.54 19.52 1.15
N VAL A 233 -2.84 19.53 1.47
CA VAL A 233 -3.39 20.24 2.65
C VAL A 233 -3.92 19.23 3.67
N GLY A 234 -3.39 19.24 4.89
CA GLY A 234 -3.78 18.30 5.95
C GLY A 234 -5.27 18.35 6.29
N ARG A 235 -5.88 17.20 6.59
CA ARG A 235 -7.29 17.10 7.03
C ARG A 235 -7.43 17.21 8.54
N ASP A 236 -6.42 16.76 9.27
CA ASP A 236 -6.39 16.68 10.72
C ASP A 236 -4.95 16.77 11.25
N LYS A 237 -4.79 16.71 12.57
CA LYS A 237 -3.47 16.77 13.24
C LYS A 237 -2.52 15.67 12.78
N LYS A 238 -3.01 14.47 12.48
CA LYS A 238 -2.19 13.34 12.05
C LYS A 238 -1.66 13.58 10.64
N ASP A 239 -2.50 14.04 9.73
CA ASP A 239 -2.06 14.45 8.41
C ASP A 239 -1.00 15.56 8.50
N ASN A 240 -1.22 16.60 9.33
CA ASN A 240 -0.24 17.69 9.49
C ASN A 240 1.13 17.17 9.92
N GLN A 241 1.18 16.34 10.97
CA GLN A 241 2.42 15.73 11.46
C GLN A 241 3.09 14.85 10.39
N ASN A 242 2.31 14.10 9.62
CA ASN A 242 2.83 13.28 8.53
C ASN A 242 3.39 14.16 7.39
N LEU A 243 2.74 15.26 7.04
CA LEU A 243 3.23 16.19 6.02
C LEU A 243 4.55 16.84 6.44
N GLU A 244 4.64 17.29 7.69
CA GLU A 244 5.90 17.81 8.27
C GLU A 244 7.04 16.78 8.18
N GLY A 245 6.78 15.53 8.57
CA GLY A 245 7.77 14.46 8.52
C GLY A 245 8.12 13.96 7.11
N LEU A 246 7.26 14.21 6.12
CA LEU A 246 7.49 13.85 4.72
C LEU A 246 8.15 14.98 3.92
N ALA A 247 8.21 16.18 4.46
CA ALA A 247 8.85 17.31 3.82
C ALA A 247 10.34 17.04 3.59
N ARG A 248 10.85 17.48 2.44
CA ARG A 248 12.26 17.36 2.07
C ARG A 248 12.81 18.71 1.63
N SER A 249 14.13 18.78 1.48
CA SER A 249 14.79 20.01 1.03
C SER A 249 14.17 20.56 -0.26
N GLY A 250 13.83 21.85 -0.23
CA GLY A 250 13.19 22.57 -1.32
C GLY A 250 11.66 22.54 -1.32
N ASP A 251 11.02 21.80 -0.40
CA ASP A 251 9.58 21.92 -0.20
C ASP A 251 9.23 23.23 0.53
N LEU A 252 8.05 23.77 0.24
CA LEU A 252 7.48 24.92 0.94
C LEU A 252 6.35 24.45 1.85
N MET A 253 6.43 24.81 3.12
CA MET A 253 5.36 24.57 4.09
C MET A 253 4.62 25.84 4.44
N ILE A 254 3.30 25.75 4.52
CA ILE A 254 2.40 26.85 4.85
C ILE A 254 1.55 26.48 6.05
N GLU A 255 1.56 27.35 7.04
CA GLU A 255 0.80 27.21 8.28
C GLU A 255 0.19 28.56 8.68
N LEU A 256 -0.93 28.54 9.41
CA LEU A 256 -1.47 29.75 10.02
C LEU A 256 -0.53 30.23 11.13
N ALA A 257 -0.20 31.52 11.15
CA ALA A 257 0.79 32.05 12.08
C ALA A 257 0.25 32.23 13.50
N GLU A 258 -1.04 32.53 13.64
CA GLU A 258 -1.66 32.94 14.91
C GLU A 258 -2.76 31.98 15.39
N GLU A 259 -3.08 30.96 14.60
CA GLU A 259 -4.21 30.05 14.84
C GLU A 259 -3.84 28.61 14.51
N ASN A 260 -4.53 27.66 15.14
CA ASN A 260 -4.40 26.25 14.75
C ASN A 260 -5.14 26.01 13.43
N GLY A 261 -4.49 25.30 12.50
CA GLY A 261 -5.04 25.02 11.19
C GLY A 261 -4.41 23.82 10.50
N PRO A 262 -4.82 23.55 9.26
CA PRO A 262 -4.15 22.56 8.43
C PRO A 262 -2.75 23.04 8.08
N THR A 263 -1.84 22.09 7.99
CA THR A 263 -0.51 22.29 7.42
C THR A 263 -0.60 22.00 5.93
N CYS A 264 -0.02 22.86 5.12
CA CYS A 264 0.06 22.67 3.69
C CYS A 264 1.50 22.49 3.23
N LEU A 265 1.75 21.48 2.40
CA LEU A 265 3.05 21.20 1.80
C LEU A 265 2.95 21.39 0.28
N ILE A 266 3.87 22.19 -0.27
CA ILE A 266 4.05 22.36 -1.71
C ILE A 266 5.37 21.70 -2.12
N ARG A 267 5.32 20.88 -3.16
CA ARG A 267 6.49 20.21 -3.73
C ARG A 267 6.61 20.43 -5.23
N GLY A 268 7.85 20.59 -5.70
CA GLY A 268 8.18 20.83 -7.11
C GLY A 268 8.46 22.31 -7.42
N MET A 269 8.37 23.20 -6.43
CA MET A 269 8.82 24.58 -6.54
C MET A 269 10.24 24.69 -5.97
N ILE A 270 11.17 25.36 -6.67
CA ILE A 270 12.60 25.25 -6.35
C ILE A 270 13.19 26.54 -5.73
N ASN A 271 12.52 27.70 -5.79
CA ASN A 271 13.10 28.98 -5.35
C ASN A 271 12.14 29.82 -4.50
N HIS A 272 12.18 29.66 -3.19
CA HIS A 272 11.43 30.48 -2.23
C HIS A 272 12.26 30.82 -1.00
N GLU A 273 11.89 31.92 -0.36
CA GLU A 273 12.42 32.32 0.95
C GLU A 273 11.32 32.18 1.99
N SER A 274 11.71 31.80 3.21
CA SER A 274 10.78 31.82 4.34
C SER A 274 10.32 33.25 4.59
N ARG A 275 9.00 33.45 4.65
CA ARG A 275 8.41 34.78 4.84
C ARG A 275 7.03 34.68 5.48
N ILE A 276 6.53 35.81 5.95
CA ILE A 276 5.14 35.93 6.43
C ILE A 276 4.32 36.61 5.34
N MET A 277 3.14 36.09 5.06
CA MET A 277 2.18 36.69 4.14
C MET A 277 0.82 36.87 4.81
N GLU A 278 0.10 37.91 4.43
CA GLU A 278 -1.28 38.11 4.84
C GLU A 278 -2.22 37.97 3.64
N LEU A 279 -3.33 37.27 3.83
CA LEU A 279 -4.33 37.10 2.79
C LEU A 279 -5.74 37.07 3.38
N GLU A 280 -6.69 37.69 2.69
CA GLU A 280 -8.11 37.56 3.02
C GLU A 280 -8.64 36.23 2.49
N ILE A 281 -9.18 35.42 3.40
CA ILE A 281 -9.69 34.10 3.08
C ILE A 281 -11.17 34.21 2.73
N PRO A 282 -11.60 33.66 1.58
CA PRO A 282 -12.99 33.78 1.16
C PRO A 282 -13.93 33.02 2.11
N LYS A 283 -15.15 33.55 2.28
CA LYS A 283 -16.20 32.87 3.07
C LYS A 283 -16.65 31.56 2.42
N GLU A 284 -16.74 31.57 1.09
CA GLU A 284 -17.13 30.44 0.26
C GLU A 284 -16.07 30.20 -0.81
N LEU A 285 -15.82 28.94 -1.15
CA LEU A 285 -14.83 28.57 -2.17
C LEU A 285 -15.46 27.60 -3.16
N LYS A 286 -15.55 28.00 -4.43
CA LYS A 286 -15.92 27.09 -5.52
C LYS A 286 -14.67 26.53 -6.17
N MET A 287 -14.52 25.21 -6.17
CA MET A 287 -13.35 24.54 -6.74
C MET A 287 -13.13 24.86 -8.22
N SER A 288 -14.20 25.12 -8.98
CA SER A 288 -14.14 25.53 -10.39
C SER A 288 -13.46 26.89 -10.60
N GLU A 289 -13.56 27.80 -9.63
CA GLU A 289 -12.99 29.15 -9.71
C GLU A 289 -11.48 29.16 -9.48
N LEU A 290 -10.93 28.10 -8.86
CA LEU A 290 -9.48 27.94 -8.65
C LEU A 290 -8.71 27.66 -9.95
N LYS A 291 -9.42 27.32 -11.03
CA LYS A 291 -8.89 27.01 -12.36
C LYS A 291 -7.63 26.15 -12.29
N LEU A 292 -7.64 25.06 -11.51
CA LEU A 292 -6.43 24.32 -11.12
C LEU A 292 -5.56 23.88 -12.32
N GLY A 293 -6.17 23.64 -13.48
CA GLY A 293 -5.48 23.27 -14.73
C GLY A 293 -4.74 24.40 -15.46
N ASP A 294 -5.03 25.67 -15.17
CA ASP A 294 -4.39 26.82 -15.83
C ASP A 294 -2.93 26.98 -15.40
N GLU A 295 -2.09 27.49 -16.29
CA GLU A 295 -0.70 27.81 -15.98
C GLU A 295 -0.59 29.05 -15.10
N LYS A 296 0.12 28.90 -13.97
CA LYS A 296 0.22 29.91 -12.92
C LYS A 296 1.67 30.32 -12.67
N SER A 297 1.84 31.59 -12.33
CA SER A 297 3.07 32.11 -11.76
C SER A 297 3.28 31.53 -10.36
N HIS A 298 4.50 31.68 -9.84
CA HIS A 298 4.85 31.21 -8.50
C HIS A 298 3.99 31.89 -7.41
N GLU A 299 3.74 33.20 -7.54
CA GLU A 299 2.89 33.94 -6.60
C GLU A 299 1.42 33.49 -6.67
N GLU A 300 0.89 33.20 -7.85
CA GLU A 300 -0.48 32.65 -7.99
C GLU A 300 -0.60 31.27 -7.32
N ILE A 301 0.42 30.41 -7.43
CA ILE A 301 0.47 29.10 -6.77
C ILE A 301 0.48 29.27 -5.25
N ILE A 302 1.34 30.17 -4.72
CA ILE A 302 1.41 30.46 -3.29
C ILE A 302 0.06 31.00 -2.79
N ASN A 303 -0.53 31.98 -3.47
CA ASN A 303 -1.82 32.55 -3.09
C ASN A 303 -2.92 31.48 -3.05
N LEU A 304 -2.96 30.56 -4.02
CA LEU A 304 -3.90 29.43 -3.98
C LEU A 304 -3.65 28.49 -2.79
N ALA A 305 -2.39 28.22 -2.47
CA ALA A 305 -2.04 27.43 -1.31
C ALA A 305 -2.47 28.11 0.01
N LEU A 306 -2.27 29.43 0.13
CA LEU A 306 -2.76 30.23 1.25
C LEU A 306 -4.29 30.17 1.35
N ILE A 307 -5.01 30.37 0.23
CA ILE A 307 -6.48 30.28 0.17
C ILE A 307 -6.95 28.91 0.64
N LEU A 308 -6.38 27.82 0.12
CA LEU A 308 -6.79 26.47 0.48
C LEU A 308 -6.49 26.17 1.95
N THR A 309 -5.30 26.55 2.44
CA THR A 309 -4.90 26.37 3.84
C THR A 309 -5.84 27.13 4.78
N GLY A 310 -6.09 28.41 4.51
CA GLY A 310 -7.01 29.23 5.30
C GLY A 310 -8.46 28.74 5.19
N TYR A 311 -8.93 28.36 4.00
CA TYR A 311 -10.31 27.93 3.81
C TYR A 311 -10.64 26.62 4.54
N TYR A 312 -9.68 25.69 4.63
CA TYR A 312 -9.86 24.46 5.39
C TYR A 312 -9.73 24.66 6.91
N ALA A 313 -9.30 25.83 7.38
CA ALA A 313 -9.47 26.27 8.76
C ALA A 313 -10.80 27.05 8.90
N ALA A 314 -11.85 26.41 9.39
CA ALA A 314 -13.20 27.01 9.45
C ALA A 314 -13.24 28.40 10.12
N LYS A 315 -12.40 28.65 11.13
CA LYS A 315 -12.31 29.93 11.86
C LYS A 315 -11.70 31.09 11.05
N ALA A 316 -10.97 30.78 9.98
CA ALA A 316 -10.27 31.74 9.13
C ALA A 316 -11.13 32.28 7.97
N ARG A 317 -12.25 31.60 7.64
CA ARG A 317 -13.11 31.99 6.51
C ARG A 317 -13.71 33.38 6.70
N GLY A 318 -13.59 34.22 5.68
CA GLY A 318 -14.05 35.61 5.69
C GLY A 318 -13.20 36.55 6.53
N LYS A 319 -11.96 36.18 6.87
CA LYS A 319 -11.04 36.99 7.66
C LYS A 319 -9.70 37.14 6.95
N LYS A 320 -9.01 38.23 7.27
CA LYS A 320 -7.60 38.42 6.94
C LYS A 320 -6.75 37.61 7.90
N MET A 321 -5.93 36.70 7.37
CA MET A 321 -5.09 35.80 8.14
C MET A 321 -3.62 36.00 7.80
N LYS A 322 -2.73 35.77 8.78
CA LYS A 322 -1.29 35.69 8.58
C LYS A 322 -0.84 34.24 8.44
N PHE A 323 0.09 33.99 7.54
CA PHE A 323 0.65 32.67 7.24
C PHE A 323 2.16 32.68 7.33
N ASN A 324 2.70 31.63 7.94
CA ASN A 324 4.12 31.33 7.91
C ASN A 324 4.42 30.47 6.69
N LEU A 325 5.29 30.96 5.80
CA LEU A 325 5.86 30.19 4.70
C LEU A 325 7.25 29.76 5.14
N LEU A 326 7.47 28.46 5.25
CA LEU A 326 8.68 27.86 5.78
C LEU A 326 9.31 26.95 4.71
N ILE A 327 10.51 27.31 4.23
CA ILE A 327 11.29 26.39 3.39
C ILE A 327 11.88 25.26 4.25
N LYS A 328 11.90 24.06 3.69
CA LYS A 328 12.51 22.87 4.32
C LYS A 328 13.84 22.49 3.69
#